data_AF-A0A923WGR5-F1
#
_entry.id   AF-A0A923WGR5-F1
#
_cell.length_a   1.000
_cell.length_b   1.000
_cell.length_c   1.000
_cell.angle_alpha   90.00
_cell.angle_beta   90.00
_cell.angle_gamma   90.00
#
_symmetry.space_group_name_H-M   'P 1'
#
loop_
_entity.id
_entity.type
_entity.pdbx_description
1 polymer ?
#
loop_
_entity_poly.entity_id
_entity_poly.type
_entity_poly.pdbx_seq_one_letter_code
_entity_poly.pdbx_strand_id
1 'polypeptide(L)'
;MIHPALIPLFTFYGIFLITCGIISVLFIGSKAKTALLSGGMSGCISLCIAYSLYNGIYAAVFAGLFVCTALFIVFSWRAAKTLFKLFELIPVQDVELKTKGIAFLIISLMAVVSVFVLILQIQYI
;
A
#
# COMPACT_ATOMS: atom_id res chain seq x y z
N MET A 1 18.78 12.88 12.39
CA MET A 1 17.83 13.64 13.23
C MET A 1 16.44 13.24 12.78
N ILE A 2 15.50 12.89 13.65
CA ILE A 2 14.13 12.55 13.20
C ILE A 2 13.48 13.85 12.72
N HIS A 3 13.34 14.02 11.40
CA HIS A 3 12.74 15.21 10.87
C HIS A 3 11.23 15.19 11.18
N PRO A 4 10.66 16.26 11.76
CA PRO A 4 9.26 16.28 12.18
C PRO A 4 8.27 16.07 11.02
N ALA A 5 8.73 16.23 9.77
CA ALA A 5 7.97 15.93 8.57
C ALA A 5 7.70 14.43 8.33
N LEU A 6 8.46 13.51 8.94
CA LEU A 6 8.25 12.06 8.77
C LEU A 6 6.97 11.57 9.44
N ILE A 7 6.60 12.14 10.59
CA ILE A 7 5.42 11.74 11.37
C ILE A 7 4.11 11.96 10.57
N PRO A 8 3.80 13.17 10.06
CA PRO A 8 2.58 13.38 9.29
C PRO A 8 2.57 12.58 7.98
N LEU A 9 3.74 12.30 7.41
CA LEU A 9 3.89 11.51 6.19
C LEU A 9 3.47 10.04 6.41
N PHE A 10 3.97 9.40 7.48
CA PHE A 10 3.55 8.04 7.85
C PHE A 10 2.08 7.97 8.29
N THR A 11 1.58 8.98 9.00
CA THR A 11 0.16 9.04 9.38
C THR A 11 -0.73 9.15 8.14
N PHE A 12 -0.41 10.03 7.20
CA PHE A 12 -1.16 10.18 5.95
C PHE A 12 -1.10 8.90 5.10
N TYR A 13 0.09 8.30 4.99
CA TYR A 13 0.28 7.04 4.29
C TYR A 13 -0.56 5.91 4.89
N GLY A 14 -0.61 5.80 6.21
CA GLY A 14 -1.41 4.79 6.89
C GLY A 14 -2.91 4.95 6.68
N ILE A 15 -3.42 6.17 6.81
CA ILE A 15 -4.84 6.46 6.54
C ILE A 15 -5.18 6.17 5.08
N PHE A 16 -4.29 6.53 4.15
CA PHE A 16 -4.45 6.26 2.72
C PHE A 16 -4.49 4.76 2.42
N LEU A 17 -3.59 3.96 3.00
CA LEU A 17 -3.59 2.49 2.84
C LEU A 17 -4.87 1.86 3.38
N ILE A 18 -5.37 2.33 4.52
CA ILE A 18 -6.62 1.83 5.12
C ILE A 18 -7.82 2.16 4.23
N THR A 19 -7.97 3.41 3.80
CA THR A 19 -9.08 3.82 2.91
C THR A 19 -9.02 3.08 1.57
N CYS A 20 -7.83 2.98 0.98
CA CYS A 20 -7.62 2.25 -0.26
C CYS A 20 -7.92 0.74 -0.10
N GLY A 21 -7.56 0.15 1.05
CA GLY A 21 -7.94 -1.21 1.42
C GLY A 21 -9.45 -1.41 1.51
N ILE A 22 -10.17 -0.50 2.17
CA ILE A 22 -11.65 -0.54 2.29
C ILE A 22 -12.31 -0.45 0.91
N ILE A 23 -11.89 0.51 0.08
CA ILE A 23 -12.41 0.70 -1.28
C ILE A 23 -12.19 -0.58 -2.11
N SER A 24 -11.02 -1.22 -2.00
CA SER A 24 -10.75 -2.46 -2.73
C SER A 24 -11.74 -3.60 -2.42
N VAL A 25 -12.21 -3.72 -1.18
CA VAL A 25 -13.21 -4.74 -0.80
C VAL A 25 -14.59 -4.41 -1.34
N LEU A 26 -14.98 -3.13 -1.32
CA LEU A 26 -16.26 -2.69 -1.88
C LEU A 26 -16.36 -3.01 -3.37
N PHE A 27 -15.26 -2.86 -4.13
CA PHE A 27 -15.27 -3.10 -5.57
C PHE A 27 -15.02 -4.57 -5.98
N ILE A 28 -14.25 -5.35 -5.21
CA ILE A 28 -13.79 -6.70 -5.61
C ILE A 28 -14.51 -7.84 -4.83
N GLY A 29 -15.22 -7.51 -3.74
CA GLY A 29 -15.99 -8.47 -2.93
C GLY A 29 -15.13 -9.49 -2.16
N SER A 30 -15.71 -10.65 -1.82
CA SER A 30 -15.08 -11.69 -0.96
C SER A 30 -13.77 -12.31 -1.52
N LYS A 31 -13.43 -12.11 -2.80
CA LYS A 31 -12.12 -12.50 -3.35
C LYS A 31 -10.99 -11.54 -2.93
N ALA A 32 -11.32 -10.38 -2.36
CA ALA A 32 -10.38 -9.32 -1.95
C ALA A 32 -9.91 -9.41 -0.50
N LYS A 33 -10.25 -10.47 0.24
CA LYS A 33 -9.87 -10.61 1.67
C LYS A 33 -8.36 -10.43 1.89
N THR A 34 -7.54 -10.92 0.97
CA THR A 34 -6.09 -10.75 1.03
C THR A 34 -5.64 -9.33 0.73
N ALA A 35 -6.42 -8.50 0.01
CA ALA A 35 -6.10 -7.10 -0.29
C ALA A 35 -6.42 -6.19 0.88
N LEU A 36 -7.57 -6.43 1.53
CA LEU A 36 -7.92 -5.78 2.79
C LEU A 36 -6.91 -6.12 3.89
N LEU A 37 -6.53 -7.38 4.00
CA LEU A 37 -5.63 -7.83 5.06
C LEU A 37 -4.24 -7.23 4.88
N SER A 38 -3.70 -7.18 3.65
CA SER A 38 -2.42 -6.50 3.41
C SER A 38 -2.51 -4.99 3.58
N GLY A 39 -3.52 -4.32 3.03
CA GLY A 39 -3.64 -2.85 3.08
C GLY A 39 -4.03 -2.32 4.46
N GLY A 40 -4.97 -2.98 5.14
CA GLY A 40 -5.41 -2.64 6.49
C GLY A 40 -4.34 -2.93 7.53
N MET A 41 -3.72 -4.12 7.53
CA MET A 41 -2.66 -4.42 8.51
C MET A 41 -1.43 -3.53 8.28
N SER A 42 -1.03 -3.30 7.03
CA SER A 42 0.10 -2.42 6.75
C SER A 42 -0.17 -0.96 7.10
N GLY A 43 -1.41 -0.48 6.90
CA GLY A 43 -1.84 0.82 7.38
C GLY A 43 -1.74 0.94 8.90
N CYS A 44 -2.20 -0.05 9.65
CA CYS A 44 -2.03 -0.09 11.12
C CYS A 44 -0.55 -0.10 11.53
N ILE A 45 0.29 -0.89 10.85
CA ILE A 45 1.74 -0.94 11.12
C ILE A 45 2.38 0.42 10.86
N SER A 46 2.01 1.12 9.78
CA SER A 46 2.53 2.46 9.49
C SER A 46 2.12 3.51 10.52
N LEU A 47 0.92 3.41 11.09
CA LEU A 47 0.47 4.25 12.21
C LEU A 47 1.25 3.94 13.50
N CYS A 48 1.54 2.67 13.78
CA CYS A 48 2.40 2.29 14.89
C CYS A 48 3.82 2.85 14.73
N ILE A 49 4.38 2.81 13.52
CA ILE A 49 5.70 3.41 13.22
C ILE A 49 5.67 4.93 13.44
N ALA A 50 4.61 5.62 13.01
CA ALA A 50 4.45 7.05 13.27
C ALA A 50 4.44 7.38 14.78
N TYR A 51 3.76 6.55 15.58
CA TYR A 51 3.75 6.68 17.05
C TYR A 51 5.12 6.39 17.67
N SER A 52 5.85 5.37 17.20
CA SER A 52 7.21 5.09 17.67
C SER A 52 8.23 6.17 17.28
N LEU A 53 8.05 6.80 16.11
CA LEU A 53 8.85 7.96 15.69
C LEU A 53 8.57 9.18 16.57
N TYR A 54 7.32 9.40 17.00
CA TYR A 54 6.96 10.44 17.96
C TYR A 54 7.68 10.26 19.31
N ASN A 55 7.85 9.01 19.76
CA ASN A 55 8.61 8.69 20.97
C ASN A 55 10.13 8.80 20.82
N GLY A 56 10.64 9.25 19.67
CA GLY A 56 12.08 9.49 19.45
C GLY A 56 12.90 8.23 19.22
N ILE A 57 12.27 7.08 18.93
CA ILE A 57 12.97 5.81 18.75
C ILE A 57 13.62 5.76 17.36
N TYR A 58 14.94 5.88 17.30
CA TYR A 58 15.70 5.80 16.03
C TYR A 58 15.49 4.47 15.28
N ALA A 59 15.23 3.37 15.99
CA ALA A 59 14.93 2.08 15.37
C ALA A 59 13.62 2.10 14.53
N ALA A 60 12.69 3.02 14.82
CA ALA A 60 11.44 3.14 14.07
C ALA A 60 11.67 3.62 12.62
N VAL A 61 12.75 4.35 12.38
CA VAL A 61 13.17 4.78 11.03
C VAL A 61 13.52 3.57 10.16
N PHE A 62 14.37 2.68 10.67
CA PHE A 62 14.74 1.44 9.99
C PHE A 62 13.54 0.49 9.82
N ALA A 63 12.68 0.39 10.83
CA ALA A 63 11.44 -0.39 10.73
C ALA A 63 10.52 0.15 9.63
N GLY A 64 10.37 1.47 9.53
CA GLY A 64 9.60 2.11 8.45
C GLY A 64 10.16 1.80 7.06
N LEU A 65 11.48 1.86 6.91
CA LEU A 65 12.14 1.60 5.63
C LEU A 65 11.97 0.13 5.20
N PHE A 66 12.09 -0.80 6.16
CA PHE A 66 11.85 -2.22 5.92
C PHE A 66 10.39 -2.48 5.53
N VAL A 67 9.43 -1.88 6.23
CA VAL A 67 8.00 -2.03 5.94
C VAL A 67 7.63 -1.45 4.57
N CYS A 68 8.06 -0.24 4.24
CA CYS A 68 7.81 0.37 2.92
C CYS A 68 8.40 -0.48 1.79
N THR A 69 9.63 -0.98 1.95
CA THR A 69 10.27 -1.84 0.95
C THR A 69 9.52 -3.16 0.78
N ALA A 70 9.16 -3.81 1.88
CA ALA A 70 8.39 -5.06 1.85
C ALA A 70 7.01 -4.87 1.19
N LEU A 71 6.31 -3.79 1.52
CA LEU A 71 5.02 -3.46 0.91
C LEU A 71 5.13 -3.18 -0.58
N PHE A 72 6.16 -2.45 -1.00
CA PHE A 72 6.41 -2.20 -2.41
C PHE A 72 6.61 -3.49 -3.20
N ILE A 73 7.40 -4.44 -2.68
CA ILE A 73 7.62 -5.75 -3.32
C ILE A 73 6.30 -6.52 -3.42
N VAL A 74 5.53 -6.59 -2.33
CA VAL A 74 4.25 -7.30 -2.28
C VAL A 74 3.24 -6.68 -3.26
N PHE A 75 3.13 -5.35 -3.29
CA PHE A 75 2.21 -4.66 -4.19
C PHE A 75 2.64 -4.80 -5.66
N SER A 76 3.93 -4.71 -5.96
CA SER A 76 4.45 -4.91 -7.33
C SER A 76 4.17 -6.32 -7.84
N TRP A 77 4.45 -7.33 -7.01
CA TRP A 77 4.14 -8.73 -7.34
C TRP A 77 2.65 -8.94 -7.58
N ARG A 78 1.80 -8.37 -6.73
CA ARG A 78 0.35 -8.47 -6.85
C ARG A 78 -0.19 -7.72 -8.07
N ALA A 79 0.38 -6.57 -8.39
CA ALA A 79 0.05 -5.80 -9.58
C ALA A 79 0.32 -6.64 -10.83
N ALA A 80 1.52 -7.23 -10.93
CA ALA A 80 1.89 -8.09 -12.05
C ALA A 80 0.93 -9.29 -12.22
N LYS A 81 0.60 -10.01 -11.13
CA LYS A 81 -0.37 -11.12 -11.21
C LYS A 81 -1.77 -10.68 -11.64
N THR A 82 -2.23 -9.52 -11.18
CA THR A 82 -3.53 -8.98 -11.59
C THR A 82 -3.51 -8.57 -13.06
N LEU A 83 -2.40 -7.99 -13.53
CA LEU A 83 -2.17 -7.59 -14.91
C LEU A 83 -2.22 -8.79 -15.86
N PHE A 84 -1.51 -9.89 -15.55
CA PHE A 84 -1.56 -11.12 -16.35
C PHE A 84 -2.98 -11.69 -16.43
N LYS A 85 -3.71 -11.72 -15.30
CA LYS A 85 -5.13 -12.13 -15.30
C LYS A 85 -6.02 -11.19 -16.09
N LEU A 86 -5.65 -9.93 -16.25
CA LEU A 86 -6.43 -8.95 -17.00
C LEU A 86 -6.22 -9.16 -18.51
N PHE A 87 -4.99 -9.42 -18.93
CA PHE A 87 -4.69 -9.82 -20.31
C PHE A 87 -5.38 -11.13 -20.72
N GLU A 88 -5.52 -12.08 -19.80
CA GLU A 88 -6.20 -13.34 -20.04
C GLU A 88 -7.73 -13.18 -20.22
N LEU A 89 -8.35 -12.17 -19.58
CA LEU A 89 -9.78 -11.90 -19.72
C LEU A 89 -10.14 -10.89 -20.83
N ILE A 90 -9.16 -10.16 -21.39
CA ILE A 90 -9.36 -9.24 -22.52
C ILE A 90 -10.14 -9.84 -23.72
N PRO A 91 -9.98 -11.11 -24.12
CA PRO A 91 -10.75 -11.67 -25.23
C PRO A 91 -12.23 -11.99 -24.89
N VAL A 92 -12.64 -11.93 -23.61
CA VAL A 92 -14.00 -12.26 -23.15
C VAL A 92 -14.62 -11.00 -22.54
N GLN A 93 -15.55 -10.37 -23.27
CA GLN A 93 -16.24 -9.13 -22.86
C GLN A 93 -17.20 -9.39 -21.68
N ASP A 94 -16.66 -9.67 -20.50
CA ASP A 94 -17.43 -9.91 -19.29
C ASP A 94 -17.28 -8.78 -18.27
N VAL A 95 -18.31 -8.61 -17.45
CA VAL A 95 -18.34 -7.70 -16.30
C VAL A 95 -17.15 -7.93 -15.34
N GLU A 96 -16.59 -9.15 -15.32
CA GLU A 96 -15.37 -9.47 -14.57
C GLU A 96 -14.12 -8.67 -15.00
N LEU A 97 -14.04 -8.23 -16.27
CA LEU A 97 -12.91 -7.45 -16.78
C LEU A 97 -12.85 -6.06 -16.11
N LYS A 98 -14.00 -5.40 -15.98
CA LYS A 98 -14.10 -4.08 -15.32
C LYS A 98 -13.66 -4.16 -13.87
N THR A 99 -14.11 -5.20 -13.15
CA THR A 99 -13.77 -5.40 -11.73
C THR A 99 -12.28 -5.69 -11.53
N LYS A 100 -11.66 -6.52 -12.39
CA LYS A 100 -10.21 -6.77 -12.33
C LYS A 100 -9.37 -5.55 -12.73
N GLY A 101 -9.84 -4.72 -13.66
CA GLY A 101 -9.19 -3.47 -14.03
C GLY A 101 -9.14 -2.46 -12.89
N ILE A 102 -10.26 -2.28 -12.19
CA ILE A 102 -10.31 -1.41 -11.00
C ILE A 102 -9.37 -1.94 -9.91
N ALA A 103 -9.31 -3.27 -9.72
CA ALA A 103 -8.38 -3.89 -8.78
C ALA A 103 -6.91 -3.59 -9.12
N PHE A 104 -6.54 -3.75 -10.39
CA PHE A 104 -5.19 -3.42 -10.86
C PHE A 104 -4.86 -1.95 -10.64
N LEU A 105 -5.79 -1.04 -10.97
CA LEU A 105 -5.61 0.40 -10.80
C LEU A 105 -5.32 0.76 -9.33
N ILE A 106 -6.13 0.23 -8.41
CA ILE A 106 -5.98 0.45 -6.96
C ILE A 106 -4.62 -0.07 -6.46
N ILE A 107 -4.22 -1.29 -6.86
CA ILE A 107 -2.93 -1.87 -6.43
C ILE A 107 -1.75 -1.08 -7.00
N SER A 108 -1.84 -0.64 -8.27
CA SER A 108 -0.79 0.18 -8.88
C SER A 108 -0.65 1.53 -8.17
N LEU A 109 -1.77 2.15 -7.78
CA LEU A 109 -1.77 3.40 -7.03
C LEU A 109 -1.11 3.22 -5.65
N MET A 110 -1.44 2.13 -4.94
CA MET A 110 -0.79 1.78 -3.67
C MET A 110 0.73 1.61 -3.83
N ALA A 111 1.18 0.96 -4.90
CA ALA A 111 2.60 0.77 -5.18
C ALA A 111 3.30 2.11 -5.44
N VAL A 112 2.73 2.98 -6.27
CA VAL A 112 3.29 4.31 -6.58
C VAL A 112 3.41 5.17 -5.32
N VAL A 113 2.37 5.21 -4.49
CA VAL A 113 2.39 5.97 -3.23
C VAL A 113 3.43 5.38 -2.26
N SER A 114 3.57 4.05 -2.20
CA SER A 114 4.60 3.38 -1.39
C SER A 114 6.02 3.77 -1.81
N VAL A 115 6.30 3.82 -3.12
CA VAL A 115 7.60 4.29 -3.65
C VAL A 115 7.83 5.75 -3.30
N PHE A 116 6.81 6.60 -3.46
CA PHE A 116 6.91 8.02 -3.16
C PHE A 116 7.26 8.26 -1.68
N VAL A 117 6.59 7.55 -0.78
CA VAL A 117 6.87 7.56 0.66
C VAL A 117 8.28 7.07 0.96
N LEU A 118 8.73 6.00 0.29
CA LEU A 118 10.08 5.46 0.46
C LEU A 118 11.17 6.46 0.02
N ILE A 119 10.98 7.14 -1.13
CA ILE A 119 11.90 8.17 -1.62
C ILE A 119 11.97 9.34 -0.64
N LEU A 120 10.82 9.85 -0.20
CA LEU A 120 10.78 10.93 0.79
C LEU A 120 11.41 10.49 2.12
N GLN A 121 11.19 9.24 2.54
CA GLN A 121 11.82 8.72 3.74
C GLN A 121 13.35 8.71 3.63
N ILE A 122 13.91 8.28 2.50
CA ILE A 122 15.37 8.32 2.26
C ILE A 122 15.90 9.76 2.31
N GLN A 123 15.13 10.72 1.77
CA GLN A 123 15.53 12.12 1.73
C GLN A 123 15.47 12.82 3.09
N TYR A 124 14.61 12.36 4.01
CA TYR A 124 14.42 12.93 5.34
C TYR A 124 15.07 12.14 6.49
N ILE A 125 15.77 11.05 6.18
CA ILE A 125 16.61 10.25 7.10
C ILE A 125 17.92 10.98 7.42
#